data_AF-A0A8T9FTY5-F1
#
_entry.id   AF-A0A8T9FTY5-F1
#
_cell.length_a   1.000
_cell.length_b   1.000
_cell.length_c   1.000
_cell.angle_alpha   90.00
_cell.angle_beta   90.00
_cell.angle_gamma   90.00
#
_symmetry.space_group_name_H-M   'P 1'
#
loop_
_entity.id
_entity.type
_entity.pdbx_description
1 polymer ?
#
loop_
_entity_poly.entity_id
_entity_poly.type
_entity_poly.pdbx_seq_one_letter_code
_entity_poly.pdbx_strand_id
1 'polypeptide(L)'
;MSKLTSHPEFNAAAEHFIQALDMPEYATGEMRALIECSLVRVFFRFWLQQTVKDAVWIAVGEFIDGRPALHRIDGWPEQGDGVLDRKWMQRARLWIDWDSIDVWHVIDWLATAERDNHLWLYSLDDEGHPKKLTKCGTLERLVVEATKGLRYRSAQPQLTLDRDEEVHVAGLGDGHSLVQILTPNALRREGIRMHNCLRHGDHGNVLTSTPTRYFSVRDPDDKPIGTLEVHLGHVRQFAGPCNLAPTSDVIDRVAAVADAWGWHDLHAATSEFHDPDDDPRVAAAFENRRRI
;
A
#
# COMPACT_ATOMS: atom_id res chain seq x y z
N MET A 1 9.60 -14.99 27.10
CA MET A 1 10.04 -13.73 26.47
C MET A 1 11.42 -13.95 25.91
N SER A 2 11.57 -13.85 24.59
CA SER A 2 12.87 -13.98 23.95
C SER A 2 13.83 -12.97 24.58
N LYS A 3 15.10 -13.35 24.77
CA LYS A 3 16.14 -12.47 25.34
C LYS A 3 16.21 -11.08 24.67
N LEU A 4 15.68 -10.97 23.47
CA LEU A 4 15.71 -9.77 22.65
C LEU A 4 14.61 -8.76 23.02
N THR A 5 13.39 -9.20 23.38
CA THR A 5 12.32 -8.29 23.80
C THR A 5 12.53 -7.78 25.23
N SER A 6 13.30 -8.51 26.05
CA SER A 6 13.72 -8.05 27.37
C SER A 6 14.93 -7.10 27.33
N HIS A 7 15.48 -6.78 26.16
CA HIS A 7 16.59 -5.83 26.06
C HIS A 7 16.10 -4.42 26.43
N PRO A 8 16.83 -3.65 27.26
CA PRO A 8 16.37 -2.34 27.76
C PRO A 8 16.06 -1.33 26.64
N GLU A 9 16.75 -1.44 25.50
CA GLU A 9 16.55 -0.58 24.33
C GLU A 9 15.47 -1.07 23.34
N PHE A 10 14.88 -2.25 23.53
CA PHE A 10 13.97 -2.84 22.54
C PHE A 10 12.72 -1.96 22.30
N ASN A 11 12.12 -1.45 23.37
CA ASN A 11 10.90 -0.64 23.26
C ASN A 11 11.15 0.67 22.49
N ALA A 12 12.26 1.35 22.75
CA ALA A 12 12.64 2.55 22.00
C ALA A 12 12.89 2.23 20.53
N ALA A 13 13.58 1.13 20.23
CA ALA A 13 13.77 0.68 18.86
C ALA A 13 12.45 0.37 18.14
N ALA A 14 11.52 -0.30 18.82
CA ALA A 14 10.20 -0.65 18.29
C ALA A 14 9.37 0.60 17.97
N GLU A 15 9.32 1.55 18.91
CA GLU A 15 8.58 2.80 18.77
C GLU A 15 9.07 3.61 17.57
N HIS A 16 10.37 3.88 17.49
CA HIS A 16 10.95 4.66 16.39
C HIS A 16 10.86 3.94 15.05
N PHE A 17 10.96 2.60 15.03
CA PHE A 17 10.71 1.81 13.82
C PHE A 17 9.28 2.00 13.31
N ILE A 18 8.29 1.85 14.20
CA ILE A 18 6.87 1.98 13.85
C ILE A 18 6.54 3.41 13.39
N GLN A 19 7.09 4.43 14.04
CA GLN A 19 6.95 5.82 13.61
C GLN A 19 7.53 6.04 12.21
N ALA A 20 8.68 5.44 11.90
CA ALA A 20 9.33 5.58 10.59
C ALA A 20 8.58 4.86 9.45
N LEU A 21 7.61 3.99 9.76
CA LEU A 21 6.73 3.41 8.74
C LEU A 21 5.72 4.43 8.19
N ASP A 22 5.48 5.54 8.89
CA ASP A 22 4.51 6.58 8.51
C ASP A 22 3.12 6.01 8.18
N MET A 23 2.71 4.99 8.94
CA MET A 23 1.41 4.35 8.79
C MET A 23 0.36 5.06 9.64
N PRO A 24 -0.90 5.17 9.16
CA PRO A 24 -1.99 5.68 9.98
C PRO A 24 -2.14 4.91 11.30
N GLU A 25 -2.48 5.62 12.38
CA GLU A 25 -2.53 5.05 13.72
C GLU A 25 -3.49 3.85 13.83
N TYR A 26 -4.62 3.89 13.11
CA TYR A 26 -5.58 2.79 13.08
C TYR A 26 -4.99 1.51 12.47
N ALA A 27 -4.28 1.62 11.36
CA ALA A 27 -3.66 0.48 10.68
C ALA A 27 -2.51 -0.09 11.54
N THR A 28 -1.74 0.80 12.14
CA THR A 28 -0.64 0.44 13.04
C THR A 28 -1.14 -0.29 14.28
N GLY A 29 -2.25 0.17 14.88
CA GLY A 29 -2.79 -0.41 16.12
C GLY A 29 -3.19 -1.88 16.00
N GLU A 30 -3.84 -2.25 14.89
CA GLU A 30 -4.27 -3.63 14.61
C GLU A 30 -3.04 -4.54 14.38
N MET A 31 -2.12 -4.09 13.52
CA MET A 31 -0.96 -4.89 13.12
C MET A 31 0.21 -4.85 14.12
N ARG A 32 0.14 -4.03 15.17
CA ARG A 32 1.30 -3.71 16.02
C ARG A 32 2.02 -4.96 16.53
N ALA A 33 1.28 -5.92 17.06
CA ALA A 33 1.86 -7.16 17.60
C ALA A 33 2.56 -7.99 16.51
N LEU A 34 2.03 -8.00 15.28
CA LEU A 34 2.64 -8.68 14.14
C LEU A 34 3.91 -7.99 13.68
N ILE A 35 3.91 -6.66 13.61
CA ILE A 35 5.07 -5.83 13.25
C ILE A 35 6.19 -6.00 14.29
N GLU A 36 5.84 -5.95 15.58
CA GLU A 36 6.79 -6.09 16.69
C GLU A 36 7.49 -7.46 16.70
N CYS A 37 6.73 -8.55 16.51
CA CYS A 37 7.31 -9.90 16.52
C CYS A 37 8.02 -10.29 15.20
N SER A 38 7.91 -9.47 14.15
CA SER A 38 8.53 -9.68 12.83
C SER A 38 9.60 -8.63 12.49
N LEU A 39 9.20 -7.52 11.85
CA LEU A 39 10.06 -6.49 11.29
C LEU A 39 10.90 -5.80 12.37
N VAL A 40 10.29 -5.34 13.47
CA VAL A 40 11.00 -4.70 14.58
C VAL A 40 12.07 -5.64 15.14
N ARG A 41 11.75 -6.93 15.30
CA ARG A 41 12.70 -7.93 15.79
C ARG A 41 13.88 -8.14 14.85
N VAL A 42 13.65 -8.13 13.54
CA VAL A 42 14.70 -8.23 12.52
C VAL A 42 15.56 -6.96 12.51
N PHE A 43 14.92 -5.79 12.47
CA PHE A 43 15.54 -4.47 12.56
C PHE A 43 16.44 -4.34 13.80
N PHE A 44 15.92 -4.67 14.97
CA PHE A 44 16.65 -4.56 16.23
C PHE A 44 17.85 -5.51 16.26
N ARG A 45 17.68 -6.75 15.79
CA ARG A 45 18.78 -7.71 15.70
C ARG A 45 19.87 -7.24 14.75
N PHE A 46 19.51 -6.69 13.59
CA PHE A 46 20.46 -6.13 12.63
C PHE A 46 21.35 -5.08 13.32
N TRP A 47 20.74 -4.11 14.02
CA TRP A 47 21.49 -3.05 14.69
C TRP A 47 22.30 -3.50 15.91
N LEU A 48 21.82 -4.49 16.66
CA LEU A 48 22.64 -5.11 17.72
C LEU A 48 23.91 -5.74 17.16
N GLN A 49 23.85 -6.37 15.99
CA GLN A 49 25.04 -6.95 15.35
C GLN A 49 26.04 -5.90 14.87
N GLN A 50 25.56 -4.75 14.37
CA GLN A 50 26.44 -3.66 13.94
C GLN A 50 27.14 -2.97 15.12
N THR A 51 26.43 -2.82 16.25
CA THR A 51 26.99 -2.21 17.48
C THR A 51 28.20 -3.00 18.02
N VAL A 52 28.34 -4.28 17.66
CA VAL A 52 29.49 -5.12 18.04
C VAL A 52 30.70 -4.93 17.11
N LYS A 53 30.50 -4.52 15.85
CA LYS A 53 31.54 -4.54 14.81
C LYS A 53 32.19 -3.18 14.55
N ASP A 54 31.43 -2.09 14.50
CA ASP A 54 31.93 -0.72 14.50
C ASP A 54 30.73 0.25 14.63
N ALA A 55 30.62 0.97 15.75
CA ALA A 55 29.33 1.56 16.15
C ALA A 55 28.97 2.89 15.47
N VAL A 56 29.91 3.52 14.75
CA VAL A 56 29.78 4.96 14.43
C VAL A 56 29.41 5.22 12.97
N TRP A 57 29.94 4.44 12.01
CA TRP A 57 29.81 4.71 10.59
C TRP A 57 29.47 3.46 9.78
N ILE A 58 28.57 3.59 8.81
CA ILE A 58 28.26 2.55 7.83
C ILE A 58 28.44 3.09 6.42
N ALA A 59 29.10 2.30 5.58
CA ALA A 59 29.19 2.55 4.15
C ALA A 59 27.86 2.19 3.49
N VAL A 60 27.22 3.16 2.86
CA VAL A 60 26.00 2.94 2.06
C VAL A 60 26.41 2.96 0.59
N GLY A 61 25.80 2.10 -0.23
CA GLY A 61 26.26 1.75 -1.59
C GLY A 61 26.39 2.88 -2.62
N GLU A 62 26.13 4.13 -2.24
CA GLU A 62 26.44 5.30 -3.05
C GLU A 62 27.93 5.64 -2.96
N PHE A 63 28.57 5.85 -4.11
CA PHE A 63 29.96 6.30 -4.16
C PHE A 63 29.99 7.81 -4.47
N ILE A 64 30.57 8.60 -3.58
CA ILE A 64 30.86 10.02 -3.77
C ILE A 64 32.37 10.13 -3.97
N ASP A 65 32.81 10.64 -5.12
CA ASP A 65 34.23 10.76 -5.48
C ASP A 65 35.03 9.45 -5.38
N GLY A 66 34.40 8.33 -5.73
CA GLY A 66 35.03 7.00 -5.69
C GLY A 66 35.23 6.43 -4.28
N ARG A 67 34.62 7.04 -3.25
CA ARG A 67 34.55 6.53 -1.88
C ARG A 67 33.10 6.25 -1.51
N PRO A 68 32.81 5.19 -0.73
CA PRO A 68 31.45 4.97 -0.26
C PRO A 68 31.00 6.12 0.63
N ALA A 69 29.77 6.59 0.45
CA ALA A 69 29.14 7.54 1.35
C ALA A 69 29.08 6.91 2.75
N LEU A 70 29.70 7.59 3.73
CA LEU A 70 29.68 7.16 5.11
C LEU A 70 28.51 7.82 5.83
N HIS A 71 27.57 7.02 6.30
CA HIS A 71 26.45 7.48 7.10
C HIS A 71 26.77 7.26 8.58
N ARG A 72 26.50 8.29 9.38
CA ARG A 72 26.57 8.18 10.83
C ARG A 72 25.36 7.40 11.32
N ILE A 73 25.59 6.32 12.05
CA ILE A 73 24.54 5.38 12.46
C ILE A 73 23.68 5.97 13.58
N ASP A 74 24.33 6.57 14.58
CA ASP A 74 23.67 7.13 15.75
C ASP A 74 23.55 8.66 15.59
N GLY A 75 22.38 9.22 15.95
CA GLY A 75 22.15 10.66 15.88
C GLY A 75 23.11 11.49 16.73
N TRP A 76 23.25 12.78 16.41
CA TRP A 76 24.07 13.73 17.17
C TRP A 76 23.21 14.64 18.05
N PRO A 77 23.66 15.05 19.26
CA PRO A 77 24.88 14.63 19.96
C PRO A 77 24.76 13.25 20.62
N GLU A 78 25.91 12.58 20.80
CA GLU A 78 26.06 11.26 21.45
C GLU A 78 25.86 11.30 22.98
N GLN A 79 25.71 12.50 23.54
CA GLN A 79 25.54 12.73 24.97
C GLN A 79 24.39 13.71 25.22
N GLY A 80 23.89 13.71 26.45
CA GLY A 80 22.77 14.53 26.89
C GLY A 80 21.44 13.78 26.90
N ASP A 81 20.36 14.50 27.16
CA ASP A 81 19.02 13.93 27.21
C ASP A 81 18.57 13.48 25.81
N GLY A 82 17.78 12.41 25.72
CA GLY A 82 17.21 11.90 24.47
C GLY A 82 18.20 11.19 23.52
N VAL A 83 19.37 10.76 24.01
CA VAL A 83 20.36 10.01 23.19
C VAL A 83 19.75 8.73 22.63
N LEU A 84 18.98 8.00 23.45
CA LEU A 84 18.36 6.75 23.02
C LEU A 84 17.34 6.98 21.90
N ASP A 85 16.54 8.05 21.98
CA ASP A 85 15.56 8.40 20.96
C ASP A 85 16.23 8.80 19.65
N ARG A 86 17.21 9.71 19.70
CA ARG A 86 17.95 10.13 18.50
C ARG A 86 18.65 8.95 17.81
N LYS A 87 19.21 8.04 18.60
CA LYS A 87 19.85 6.81 18.12
C LYS A 87 18.84 5.96 17.34
N TRP A 88 17.70 5.62 17.94
CA TRP A 88 16.75 4.71 17.30
C TRP A 88 15.95 5.36 16.18
N MET A 89 15.65 6.65 16.27
CA MET A 89 15.06 7.44 15.18
C MET A 89 15.96 7.41 13.93
N GLN A 90 17.26 7.70 14.09
CA GLN A 90 18.20 7.70 12.97
C GLN A 90 18.37 6.30 12.37
N ARG A 91 18.49 5.27 13.23
CA ARG A 91 18.61 3.87 12.79
C ARG A 91 17.36 3.40 12.05
N ALA A 92 16.17 3.75 12.53
CA ALA A 92 14.90 3.42 11.90
C ALA A 92 14.83 4.06 10.51
N ARG A 93 15.09 5.37 10.41
CA ARG A 93 15.11 6.09 9.14
C ARG A 93 16.06 5.45 8.13
N LEU A 94 17.32 5.21 8.52
CA LEU A 94 18.31 4.60 7.62
C LEU A 94 17.87 3.21 7.13
N TRP A 95 17.33 2.39 8.02
CA TRP A 95 16.91 1.03 7.66
C TRP A 95 15.68 1.04 6.74
N ILE A 96 14.71 1.94 6.98
CA ILE A 96 13.58 2.14 6.07
C ILE A 96 14.05 2.69 4.73
N ASP A 97 14.97 3.66 4.70
CA ASP A 97 15.52 4.20 3.45
C ASP A 97 16.17 3.09 2.59
N TRP A 98 16.90 2.16 3.20
CA TRP A 98 17.56 1.06 2.49
C TRP A 98 16.62 -0.07 2.07
N ASP A 99 15.67 -0.44 2.93
CA ASP A 99 14.89 -1.66 2.80
C ASP A 99 13.39 -1.39 2.54
N SER A 100 12.98 -0.15 2.25
CA SER A 100 11.58 0.29 2.15
C SER A 100 10.69 -0.64 1.32
N ILE A 101 11.13 -1.01 0.11
CA ILE A 101 10.36 -1.87 -0.81
C ILE A 101 10.03 -3.22 -0.14
N ASP A 102 11.03 -3.85 0.49
CA ASP A 102 10.89 -5.14 1.14
C ASP A 102 10.06 -5.05 2.43
N VAL A 103 10.25 -3.98 3.21
CA VAL A 103 9.49 -3.68 4.42
C VAL A 103 8.00 -3.52 4.09
N TRP A 104 7.67 -2.69 3.10
CA TRP A 104 6.29 -2.46 2.68
C TRP A 104 5.65 -3.72 2.10
N HIS A 105 6.40 -4.55 1.36
CA HIS A 105 5.91 -5.85 0.88
C HIS A 105 5.56 -6.80 2.03
N VAL A 106 6.35 -6.80 3.10
CA VAL A 106 6.04 -7.56 4.32
C VAL A 106 4.82 -6.99 5.03
N ILE A 107 4.67 -5.67 5.11
CA ILE A 107 3.50 -5.02 5.72
C ILE A 107 2.22 -5.37 4.96
N ASP A 108 2.19 -5.31 3.63
CA ASP A 108 1.02 -5.71 2.81
C ASP A 108 0.63 -7.17 3.08
N TRP A 109 1.63 -8.04 3.22
CA TRP A 109 1.37 -9.43 3.60
C TRP A 109 0.77 -9.56 5.01
N LEU A 110 1.27 -8.83 6.00
CA LEU A 110 0.74 -8.87 7.37
C LEU A 110 -0.69 -8.32 7.42
N ALA A 111 -0.94 -7.17 6.79
CA ALA A 111 -2.26 -6.55 6.68
C ALA A 111 -3.26 -7.51 6.01
N THR A 112 -2.86 -8.13 4.90
CA THR A 112 -3.67 -9.13 4.21
C THR A 112 -3.94 -10.34 5.10
N ALA A 113 -2.93 -10.84 5.82
CA ALA A 113 -3.08 -12.00 6.68
C ALA A 113 -4.04 -11.75 7.85
N GLU A 114 -3.98 -10.56 8.46
CA GLU A 114 -4.88 -10.14 9.52
C GLU A 114 -6.32 -9.98 9.01
N ARG A 115 -6.51 -9.19 7.94
CA ARG A 115 -7.82 -8.98 7.31
C ARG A 115 -8.49 -10.28 6.89
N ASP A 116 -7.73 -11.18 6.26
CA ASP A 116 -8.23 -12.44 5.73
C ASP A 116 -8.17 -13.58 6.77
N ASN A 117 -7.82 -13.25 8.02
CA ASN A 117 -7.78 -14.14 9.16
C ASN A 117 -7.01 -15.46 8.93
N HIS A 118 -5.79 -15.35 8.40
CA HIS A 118 -4.99 -16.52 8.01
C HIS A 118 -4.73 -17.48 9.18
N LEU A 119 -4.95 -18.79 8.95
CA LEU A 119 -4.81 -19.84 9.97
C LEU A 119 -3.46 -19.87 10.71
N TRP A 120 -2.38 -19.45 10.06
CA TRP A 120 -1.06 -19.46 10.68
C TRP A 120 -0.90 -18.42 11.79
N LEU A 121 -1.75 -17.38 11.83
CA LEU A 121 -1.79 -16.39 12.92
C LEU A 121 -2.09 -17.05 14.27
N TYR A 122 -2.87 -18.12 14.27
CA TYR A 122 -3.24 -18.89 15.47
C TYR A 122 -2.20 -19.94 15.86
N SER A 123 -1.19 -20.17 15.02
CA SER A 123 -0.10 -21.09 15.35
C SER A 123 0.93 -20.38 16.21
N LEU A 124 0.60 -20.17 17.48
CA LEU A 124 1.40 -19.39 18.41
C LEU A 124 2.52 -20.22 19.06
N ASP A 125 3.63 -19.56 19.40
CA ASP A 125 4.66 -20.10 20.29
C ASP A 125 4.29 -19.90 21.77
N ASP A 126 5.20 -20.30 22.66
CA ASP A 126 4.96 -20.25 24.11
C ASP A 126 4.84 -18.80 24.65
N GLU A 127 5.16 -17.81 23.83
CA GLU A 127 5.08 -16.38 24.14
C GLU A 127 3.86 -15.72 23.51
N GLY A 128 3.03 -16.47 22.79
CA GLY A 128 1.84 -15.96 22.12
C GLY A 128 2.14 -15.29 20.77
N HIS A 129 3.33 -15.47 20.19
CA HIS A 129 3.66 -14.92 18.88
C HIS A 129 3.43 -15.94 17.75
N PRO A 130 3.01 -15.54 16.55
CA PRO A 130 2.89 -16.45 15.42
C PRO A 130 4.23 -17.13 15.08
N LYS A 131 4.30 -18.46 15.20
CA LYS A 131 5.49 -19.30 14.94
C LYS A 131 6.11 -19.04 13.58
N LYS A 132 5.27 -18.68 12.59
CA LYS A 132 5.71 -18.37 11.23
C LYS A 132 6.63 -17.15 11.19
N LEU A 133 6.21 -16.07 11.86
CA LEU A 133 7.00 -14.85 11.99
C LEU A 133 8.23 -15.11 12.85
N THR A 134 8.08 -15.83 13.96
CA THR A 134 9.21 -16.06 14.86
C THR A 134 10.33 -16.89 14.24
N LYS A 135 10.02 -17.78 13.29
CA LYS A 135 11.00 -18.53 12.48
C LYS A 135 11.69 -17.70 11.39
N CYS A 136 11.12 -16.57 10.97
CA CYS A 136 11.75 -15.66 10.01
C CYS A 136 12.74 -14.77 10.74
N GLY A 137 14.02 -15.18 10.75
CA GLY A 137 15.07 -14.50 11.50
C GLY A 137 15.76 -13.33 10.80
N THR A 138 15.42 -13.07 9.54
CA THR A 138 16.00 -12.05 8.65
C THR A 138 14.92 -11.45 7.75
N LEU A 139 15.19 -10.29 7.14
CA LEU A 139 14.25 -9.58 6.27
C LEU A 139 13.96 -10.40 5.01
N GLU A 140 14.97 -11.00 4.40
CA GLU A 140 14.84 -11.80 3.17
C GLU A 140 13.90 -12.99 3.39
N ARG A 141 13.96 -13.61 4.58
CA ARG A 141 13.04 -14.71 4.93
C ARG A 141 11.60 -14.22 5.12
N LEU A 142 11.40 -13.02 5.66
CA LEU A 142 10.08 -12.40 5.73
C LEU A 142 9.56 -12.12 4.31
N VAL A 143 10.37 -11.54 3.43
CA VAL A 143 10.02 -11.25 2.03
C VAL A 143 9.64 -12.52 1.26
N VAL A 144 10.36 -13.63 1.46
CA VAL A 144 10.01 -14.93 0.86
C VAL A 144 8.64 -15.43 1.33
N GLU A 145 8.34 -15.33 2.62
CA GLU A 145 7.03 -15.73 3.15
C GLU A 145 5.91 -14.79 2.74
N ALA A 146 6.18 -13.49 2.67
CA ALA A 146 5.27 -12.47 2.15
C ALA A 146 4.90 -12.76 0.69
N THR A 147 5.91 -13.00 -0.14
CA THR A 147 5.74 -13.38 -1.54
C THR A 147 4.89 -14.64 -1.69
N LYS A 148 5.12 -15.68 -0.87
CA LYS A 148 4.29 -16.89 -0.88
C LYS A 148 2.85 -16.58 -0.46
N GLY A 149 2.68 -15.84 0.63
CA GLY A 149 1.37 -15.47 1.16
C GLY A 149 0.53 -14.68 0.17
N LEU A 150 1.14 -13.68 -0.47
CA LEU A 150 0.49 -12.82 -1.45
C LEU A 150 0.23 -13.51 -2.79
N ARG A 151 1.05 -14.50 -3.20
CA ARG A 151 0.79 -15.32 -4.40
C ARG A 151 -0.52 -16.10 -4.31
N TYR A 152 -0.92 -16.57 -3.12
CA TYR A 152 -2.20 -17.28 -2.95
C TYR A 152 -3.41 -16.40 -3.28
N ARG A 153 -3.28 -15.08 -3.13
CA ARG A 153 -4.31 -14.12 -3.56
C ARG A 153 -4.44 -14.07 -5.08
N SER A 154 -3.31 -14.07 -5.80
CA SER A 154 -3.30 -14.13 -7.27
C SER A 154 -3.83 -15.46 -7.82
N ALA A 155 -3.75 -16.53 -7.03
CA ALA A 155 -4.19 -17.88 -7.38
C ALA A 155 -5.62 -18.20 -6.90
N GLN A 156 -6.30 -17.28 -6.21
CA GLN A 156 -7.73 -17.41 -5.96
C GLN A 156 -8.43 -17.62 -7.32
N PRO A 157 -9.26 -18.67 -7.47
CA PRO A 157 -9.94 -18.94 -8.73
C PRO A 157 -10.60 -17.64 -9.18
N GLN A 158 -10.39 -17.26 -10.44
CA GLN A 158 -11.01 -16.09 -11.06
C GLN A 158 -12.41 -15.96 -10.50
N LEU A 159 -12.65 -14.92 -9.68
CA LEU A 159 -13.94 -14.66 -9.09
C LEU A 159 -14.93 -14.73 -10.26
N THR A 160 -15.72 -15.80 -10.29
CA THR A 160 -16.70 -16.00 -11.34
C THR A 160 -17.73 -14.94 -11.03
N LEU A 161 -17.72 -13.88 -11.82
CA LEU A 161 -18.65 -12.81 -11.57
C LEU A 161 -20.04 -13.21 -11.99
N ASP A 162 -20.97 -12.94 -11.09
CA ASP A 162 -22.38 -13.08 -11.40
C ASP A 162 -22.76 -12.03 -12.44
N ARG A 163 -23.79 -12.35 -13.25
CA ARG A 163 -24.24 -11.46 -14.34
C ARG A 163 -24.68 -10.07 -13.87
N ASP A 164 -24.98 -9.93 -12.58
CA ASP A 164 -25.52 -8.71 -11.99
C ASP A 164 -24.44 -7.80 -11.37
N GLU A 165 -23.17 -8.19 -11.47
CA GLU A 165 -22.08 -7.46 -10.83
C GLU A 165 -21.40 -6.42 -11.74
N GLU A 166 -21.65 -6.50 -13.04
CA GLU A 166 -21.17 -5.57 -14.07
C GLU A 166 -22.26 -5.36 -15.12
N VAL A 167 -22.36 -4.16 -15.68
CA VAL A 167 -23.31 -3.86 -16.76
C VAL A 167 -22.62 -3.11 -17.88
N HIS A 168 -22.79 -3.57 -19.12
CA HIS A 168 -22.35 -2.82 -20.29
C HIS A 168 -23.21 -1.56 -20.44
N VAL A 169 -22.59 -0.38 -20.42
CA VAL A 169 -23.30 0.91 -20.44
C VAL A 169 -23.14 1.69 -21.75
N ALA A 170 -22.07 1.49 -22.50
CA ALA A 170 -21.86 2.14 -23.79
C ALA A 170 -20.86 1.39 -24.67
N GLY A 171 -21.04 1.45 -26.00
CA GLY A 171 -20.00 1.07 -26.95
C GLY A 171 -19.11 2.28 -27.28
N LEU A 172 -17.80 2.07 -27.37
CA LEU A 172 -16.80 3.12 -27.60
C LEU A 172 -16.19 3.07 -29.02
N GLY A 173 -16.84 2.35 -29.94
CA GLY A 173 -16.36 2.12 -31.31
C GLY A 173 -15.35 0.99 -31.42
N ASP A 174 -15.18 0.44 -32.63
CA ASP A 174 -14.24 -0.65 -32.95
C ASP A 174 -14.33 -1.89 -32.05
N GLY A 175 -15.49 -2.16 -31.45
CA GLY A 175 -15.68 -3.26 -30.50
C GLY A 175 -15.26 -2.95 -29.06
N HIS A 176 -14.72 -1.76 -28.79
CA HIS A 176 -14.45 -1.31 -27.43
C HIS A 176 -15.76 -1.05 -26.68
N SER A 177 -15.74 -1.26 -25.37
CA SER A 177 -16.91 -1.08 -24.51
C SER A 177 -16.57 -0.35 -23.21
N LEU A 178 -17.60 0.29 -22.66
CA LEU A 178 -17.62 0.86 -21.32
C LEU A 178 -18.54 0.01 -20.46
N VAL A 179 -17.99 -0.55 -19.39
CA VAL A 179 -18.68 -1.43 -18.45
C VAL A 179 -18.74 -0.74 -17.09
N GLN A 180 -19.92 -0.58 -16.52
CA GLN A 180 -20.07 -0.10 -15.15
C GLN A 180 -19.91 -1.27 -14.18
N ILE A 181 -19.11 -1.03 -13.15
CA ILE A 181 -18.79 -1.98 -12.09
C ILE A 181 -19.77 -1.73 -10.93
N LEU A 182 -20.52 -2.76 -10.55
CA LEU A 182 -21.64 -2.62 -9.61
C LEU A 182 -21.37 -3.18 -8.21
N THR A 183 -20.35 -4.05 -8.05
CA THR A 183 -20.01 -4.64 -6.74
C THR A 183 -18.55 -4.43 -6.37
N PRO A 184 -18.21 -4.44 -5.07
CA PRO A 184 -16.82 -4.44 -4.63
C PRO A 184 -16.00 -5.63 -5.15
N ASN A 185 -16.63 -6.79 -5.37
CA ASN A 185 -15.97 -7.97 -5.93
C ASN A 185 -15.61 -7.76 -7.40
N ALA A 186 -16.51 -7.16 -8.19
CA ALA A 186 -16.24 -6.77 -9.57
C ALA A 186 -15.09 -5.77 -9.64
N LEU A 187 -15.11 -4.75 -8.79
CA LEU A 187 -14.07 -3.74 -8.73
C LEU A 187 -12.70 -4.34 -8.39
N ARG A 188 -12.67 -5.25 -7.41
CA ARG A 188 -11.45 -5.97 -7.05
C ARG A 188 -10.95 -6.84 -8.21
N ARG A 189 -11.83 -7.56 -8.92
CA ARG A 189 -11.44 -8.33 -10.11
C ARG A 189 -10.84 -7.41 -11.17
N GLU A 190 -11.51 -6.30 -11.45
CA GLU A 190 -11.03 -5.33 -12.44
C GLU A 190 -9.64 -4.80 -12.08
N GLY A 191 -9.43 -4.42 -10.80
CA GLY A 191 -8.13 -3.99 -10.30
C GLY A 191 -7.03 -5.06 -10.41
N ILE A 192 -7.38 -6.35 -10.24
CA ILE A 192 -6.46 -7.47 -10.47
C ILE A 192 -6.09 -7.59 -11.95
N ARG A 193 -7.07 -7.53 -12.87
CA ARG A 193 -6.84 -7.60 -14.32
C ARG A 193 -5.98 -6.44 -14.81
N MET A 194 -6.19 -5.25 -14.23
CA MET A 194 -5.48 -4.02 -14.57
C MET A 194 -4.13 -3.87 -13.84
N HIS A 195 -3.85 -4.69 -12.83
CA HIS A 195 -2.70 -4.53 -11.93
C HIS A 195 -2.60 -3.13 -11.28
N ASN A 196 -3.73 -2.47 -11.01
CA ASN A 196 -3.77 -1.11 -10.51
C ASN A 196 -4.20 -1.04 -9.02
N CYS A 197 -4.28 0.18 -8.48
CA CYS A 197 -4.59 0.47 -7.08
C CYS A 197 -5.93 -0.10 -6.59
N LEU A 198 -6.92 -0.28 -7.49
CA LEU A 198 -8.25 -0.79 -7.18
C LEU A 198 -8.22 -2.22 -6.59
N ARG A 199 -7.10 -2.94 -6.77
CA ARG A 199 -6.89 -4.29 -6.24
C ARG A 199 -7.03 -4.38 -4.71
N HIS A 200 -6.73 -3.31 -3.96
CA HIS A 200 -6.61 -3.40 -2.50
C HIS A 200 -7.95 -3.50 -1.76
N GLY A 201 -9.07 -3.18 -2.42
CA GLY A 201 -10.42 -3.41 -1.91
C GLY A 201 -10.98 -2.31 -1.01
N ASP A 202 -10.19 -1.29 -0.67
CA ASP A 202 -10.63 -0.17 0.17
C ASP A 202 -11.72 0.67 -0.51
N HIS A 203 -11.76 0.66 -1.84
CA HIS A 203 -12.81 1.30 -2.63
C HIS A 203 -14.19 0.63 -2.49
N GLY A 204 -14.29 -0.56 -1.86
CA GLY A 204 -15.58 -1.23 -1.67
C GLY A 204 -16.57 -0.42 -0.84
N ASN A 205 -16.06 0.31 0.17
CA ASN A 205 -16.87 1.21 0.98
C ASN A 205 -17.31 2.45 0.16
N VAL A 206 -16.46 2.92 -0.76
CA VAL A 206 -16.79 4.05 -1.64
C VAL A 206 -17.81 3.66 -2.70
N LEU A 207 -17.73 2.44 -3.24
CA LEU A 207 -18.65 1.95 -4.27
C LEU A 207 -20.09 1.78 -3.73
N THR A 208 -20.24 1.49 -2.43
CA THR A 208 -21.56 1.48 -1.78
C THR A 208 -22.06 2.88 -1.38
N SER A 209 -21.17 3.87 -1.35
CA SER A 209 -21.53 5.27 -1.09
C SER A 209 -22.08 5.93 -2.36
N THR A 210 -23.37 6.28 -2.34
CA THR A 210 -23.94 7.17 -3.37
C THR A 210 -23.30 8.54 -3.15
N PRO A 211 -22.46 9.03 -4.09
CA PRO A 211 -22.72 9.03 -5.53
C PRO A 211 -21.57 8.56 -6.44
N THR A 212 -20.60 7.79 -5.93
CA THR A 212 -19.44 7.37 -6.74
C THR A 212 -19.79 6.18 -7.63
N ARG A 213 -19.33 6.21 -8.89
CA ARG A 213 -19.48 5.13 -9.86
C ARG A 213 -18.13 4.78 -10.46
N TYR A 214 -17.92 3.49 -10.69
CA TYR A 214 -16.71 2.98 -11.32
C TYR A 214 -17.03 2.40 -12.70
N PHE A 215 -16.18 2.68 -13.67
CA PHE A 215 -16.30 2.18 -15.03
C PHE A 215 -14.99 1.53 -15.48
N SER A 216 -15.08 0.47 -16.27
CA SER A 216 -13.97 -0.15 -16.98
C SER A 216 -14.12 0.12 -18.47
N VAL A 217 -13.05 0.61 -19.09
CA VAL A 217 -12.87 0.64 -20.54
C VAL A 217 -12.26 -0.68 -20.96
N ARG A 218 -12.89 -1.37 -21.91
CA ARG A 218 -12.44 -2.67 -22.41
C ARG A 218 -12.22 -2.65 -23.90
N ASP A 219 -11.21 -3.40 -24.34
CA ASP A 219 -10.92 -3.65 -25.74
C ASP A 219 -11.90 -4.70 -26.34
N PRO A 220 -11.80 -5.00 -27.65
CA PRO A 220 -12.69 -5.96 -28.31
C PRO A 220 -12.60 -7.40 -27.78
N ASP A 221 -11.51 -7.74 -27.08
CA ASP A 221 -11.30 -9.05 -26.45
C ASP A 221 -11.78 -9.07 -24.98
N ASP A 222 -12.58 -8.06 -24.57
CA ASP A 222 -13.03 -7.80 -23.20
C ASP A 222 -11.87 -7.56 -22.21
N LYS A 223 -10.65 -7.32 -22.67
CA LYS A 223 -9.53 -7.00 -21.77
C LYS A 223 -9.61 -5.54 -21.34
N PRO A 224 -9.47 -5.25 -20.04
CA PRO A 224 -9.53 -3.89 -19.57
C PRO A 224 -8.26 -3.13 -19.93
N ILE A 225 -8.46 -1.88 -20.34
CA ILE A 225 -7.41 -0.96 -20.79
C ILE A 225 -7.47 0.39 -20.08
N GLY A 226 -8.50 0.61 -19.26
CA GLY A 226 -8.64 1.79 -18.42
C GLY A 226 -9.75 1.63 -17.38
N THR A 227 -9.67 2.33 -16.27
CA THR A 227 -10.72 2.41 -15.25
C THR A 227 -10.97 3.86 -14.89
N LEU A 228 -12.24 4.23 -14.74
CA LEU A 228 -12.68 5.56 -14.33
C LEU A 228 -13.37 5.51 -12.97
N GLU A 229 -13.06 6.47 -12.12
CA GLU A 229 -13.85 6.85 -10.96
C GLU A 229 -14.60 8.15 -11.27
N VAL A 230 -15.94 8.09 -11.22
CA VAL A 230 -16.81 9.25 -11.49
C VAL A 230 -17.63 9.55 -10.25
N HIS A 231 -17.53 10.77 -9.74
CA HIS A 231 -18.26 11.23 -8.57
C HIS A 231 -19.07 12.49 -8.91
N LEU A 232 -20.40 12.41 -8.80
CA LEU A 232 -21.31 13.53 -9.13
C LEU A 232 -21.06 14.15 -10.52
N GLY A 233 -20.73 13.32 -11.51
CA GLY A 233 -20.43 13.77 -12.87
C GLY A 233 -19.01 14.31 -13.07
N HIS A 234 -18.17 14.34 -12.04
CA HIS A 234 -16.74 14.66 -12.20
C HIS A 234 -15.93 13.38 -12.28
N VAL A 235 -15.09 13.24 -13.31
CA VAL A 235 -14.10 12.18 -13.37
C VAL A 235 -12.98 12.54 -12.38
N ARG A 236 -12.85 11.76 -11.31
CA ARG A 236 -11.81 11.96 -10.30
C ARG A 236 -10.51 11.28 -10.66
N GLN A 237 -10.62 10.10 -11.24
CA GLN A 237 -9.48 9.29 -11.62
C GLN A 237 -9.76 8.60 -12.94
N PHE A 238 -8.78 8.61 -13.84
CA PHE A 238 -8.77 7.79 -15.03
C PHE A 238 -7.39 7.15 -15.19
N ALA A 239 -7.30 5.86 -14.88
CA ALA A 239 -6.05 5.12 -14.83
C ALA A 239 -6.04 3.93 -15.81
N GLY A 240 -4.92 3.75 -16.49
CA GLY A 240 -4.60 2.59 -17.30
C GLY A 240 -3.99 1.44 -16.48
N PRO A 241 -3.49 0.39 -17.16
CA PRO A 241 -2.84 -0.74 -16.50
C PRO A 241 -1.65 -0.29 -15.65
N CYS A 242 -1.45 -0.94 -14.49
CA CYS A 242 -0.37 -0.62 -13.54
C CYS A 242 -0.38 0.83 -13.01
N ASN A 243 -1.57 1.46 -12.91
CA ASN A 243 -1.73 2.88 -12.56
C ASN A 243 -1.06 3.87 -13.53
N LEU A 244 -0.68 3.43 -14.72
CA LEU A 244 -0.16 4.35 -15.75
C LEU A 244 -1.28 5.25 -16.29
N ALA A 245 -0.92 6.39 -16.85
CA ALA A 245 -1.89 7.20 -17.58
C ALA A 245 -2.50 6.38 -18.75
N PRO A 246 -3.82 6.48 -18.99
CA PRO A 246 -4.44 5.90 -20.18
C PRO A 246 -3.80 6.47 -21.45
N THR A 247 -3.79 5.68 -22.53
CA THR A 247 -3.32 6.19 -23.82
C THR A 247 -4.27 7.25 -24.36
N SER A 248 -3.79 8.14 -25.23
CA SER A 248 -4.63 9.17 -25.85
C SER A 248 -5.83 8.58 -26.61
N ASP A 249 -5.64 7.46 -27.32
CA ASP A 249 -6.72 6.75 -28.00
C ASP A 249 -7.83 6.29 -27.04
N VAL A 250 -7.46 5.78 -25.86
CA VAL A 250 -8.42 5.37 -24.83
C VAL A 250 -9.17 6.58 -24.28
N ILE A 251 -8.51 7.72 -24.10
CA ILE A 251 -9.13 8.96 -23.63
C ILE A 251 -10.14 9.48 -24.67
N ASP A 252 -9.72 9.56 -25.94
CA ASP A 252 -10.55 10.06 -27.05
C ASP A 252 -11.82 9.21 -27.23
N ARG A 253 -11.70 7.88 -27.06
CA ARG A 253 -12.85 6.96 -27.09
C ARG A 253 -13.86 7.24 -25.98
N VAL A 254 -13.40 7.60 -24.79
CA VAL A 254 -14.29 7.91 -23.66
C VAL A 254 -14.86 9.34 -23.75
N ALA A 255 -14.15 10.27 -24.38
CA ALA A 255 -14.55 11.67 -24.48
C ALA A 255 -15.97 11.87 -25.02
N ALA A 256 -16.35 11.15 -26.09
CA ALA A 256 -17.70 11.24 -26.65
C ALA A 256 -18.81 10.81 -25.66
N VAL A 257 -18.55 9.77 -24.86
CA VAL A 257 -19.50 9.32 -23.82
C VAL A 257 -19.53 10.29 -22.65
N ALA A 258 -18.35 10.80 -22.24
CA ALA A 258 -18.24 11.79 -21.20
C ALA A 258 -19.04 13.05 -21.55
N ASP A 259 -18.89 13.60 -22.75
CA ASP A 259 -19.64 14.76 -23.23
C ASP A 259 -21.15 14.50 -23.24
N ALA A 260 -21.57 13.35 -23.78
CA ALA A 260 -22.98 12.99 -23.86
C ALA A 260 -23.64 12.82 -22.49
N TRP A 261 -22.89 12.40 -21.47
CA TRP A 261 -23.38 12.19 -20.11
C TRP A 261 -23.13 13.37 -19.17
N GLY A 262 -22.53 14.45 -19.69
CA GLY A 262 -22.18 15.63 -18.91
C GLY A 262 -21.10 15.36 -17.86
N TRP A 263 -20.15 14.49 -18.17
CA TRP A 263 -18.98 14.27 -17.32
C TRP A 263 -17.95 15.37 -17.52
N HIS A 264 -17.38 15.83 -16.42
CA HIS A 264 -16.37 16.89 -16.38
C HIS A 264 -15.01 16.32 -15.99
N ASP A 265 -13.95 17.07 -16.26
CA ASP A 265 -12.57 16.81 -15.80
C ASP A 265 -11.89 15.53 -16.36
N LEU A 266 -12.41 14.93 -17.44
CA LEU A 266 -11.85 13.70 -18.01
C LEU A 266 -10.34 13.77 -18.27
N HIS A 267 -9.86 14.83 -18.94
CA HIS A 267 -8.43 14.99 -19.23
C HIS A 267 -7.62 15.31 -17.97
N ALA A 268 -8.15 16.09 -17.04
CA ALA A 268 -7.48 16.42 -15.78
C ALA A 268 -7.30 15.18 -14.89
N ALA A 269 -8.23 14.24 -14.95
CA ALA A 269 -8.19 12.99 -14.19
C ALA A 269 -7.11 11.99 -14.65
N THR A 270 -6.38 12.29 -15.73
CA THR A 270 -5.31 11.44 -16.27
C THR A 270 -3.91 11.80 -15.75
N SER A 271 -3.75 12.99 -15.15
CA SER A 271 -2.49 13.41 -14.54
C SER A 271 -2.28 12.75 -13.18
N GLU A 272 -1.01 12.63 -12.77
CA GLU A 272 -0.52 11.90 -11.59
C GLU A 272 -1.46 12.01 -10.38
N PHE A 273 -1.68 10.85 -9.75
CA PHE A 273 -2.43 10.63 -8.51
C PHE A 273 -2.45 11.88 -7.61
N HIS A 274 -3.58 12.59 -7.59
CA HIS A 274 -3.84 13.56 -6.53
C HIS A 274 -4.37 12.79 -5.33
N ASP A 275 -3.78 13.04 -4.16
CA ASP A 275 -4.36 12.61 -2.90
C ASP A 275 -5.80 13.20 -2.83
N PRO A 276 -6.84 12.38 -2.64
CA PRO A 276 -8.22 12.89 -2.54
C PRO A 276 -8.42 13.91 -1.42
N ASP A 277 -7.55 13.92 -0.40
CA ASP A 277 -7.57 14.93 0.67
C ASP A 277 -7.01 16.30 0.23
N ASP A 278 -6.26 16.33 -0.89
CA ASP A 278 -5.72 17.57 -1.48
C ASP A 278 -6.68 18.22 -2.51
N ASP A 279 -7.84 17.62 -2.83
CA ASP A 279 -8.81 18.25 -3.74
C ASP A 279 -9.64 19.33 -2.99
N PRO A 280 -9.42 20.63 -3.26
CA PRO A 280 -10.13 21.72 -2.58
C PRO A 280 -11.65 21.67 -2.78
N ARG A 281 -12.14 20.93 -3.78
CA ARG A 281 -13.58 20.77 -4.05
C ARG A 281 -14.23 19.78 -3.08
N VAL A 282 -13.50 18.77 -2.62
CA VAL A 282 -13.97 17.82 -1.59
C VAL A 282 -14.17 18.56 -0.27
N ALA A 283 -13.20 19.40 0.12
CA ALA A 283 -13.30 20.25 1.30
C ALA A 283 -14.55 21.16 1.25
N ALA A 284 -14.81 21.81 0.11
CA ALA A 284 -15.97 22.69 -0.07
C ALA A 284 -17.33 21.95 0.01
N ALA A 285 -17.40 20.70 -0.49
CA ALA A 285 -18.61 19.89 -0.41
C ALA A 285 -18.94 19.44 1.03
N PHE A 286 -17.92 19.14 1.85
CA PHE A 286 -18.10 18.84 3.27
C PHE A 286 -18.51 20.07 4.09
N GLU A 287 -17.99 21.25 3.76
CA GLU A 287 -18.34 22.50 4.44
C GLU A 287 -19.79 22.92 4.23
N ASN A 288 -20.36 22.65 3.04
CA ASN A 288 -21.78 22.89 2.77
C ASN A 288 -22.71 21.92 3.51
N ARG A 289 -22.26 20.69 3.82
CA ARG A 289 -23.05 19.74 4.64
C ARG A 289 -23.07 20.06 6.13
N ARG A 290 -22.10 20.83 6.65
CA ARG A 290 -22.09 21.27 8.06
C ARG A 290 -22.99 22.47 8.34
N ARG A 291 -23.52 23.13 7.30
CA ARG A 291 -24.37 24.32 7.42
C ARG A 291 -25.88 24.04 7.29
N ILE A 292 -26.27 22.78 7.12
CA ILE A 292 -27.66 22.29 7.07
C ILE A 292 -27.90 21.44 8.30
#